data_AF-A0A8T3ZKD4-F1
#
_entry.id   AF-A0A8T3ZKD4-F1
#
_cell.length_a   1.000
_cell.length_b   1.000
_cell.length_c   1.000
_cell.angle_alpha   90.00
_cell.angle_beta   90.00
_cell.angle_gamma   90.00
#
_symmetry.space_group_name_H-M   'P 1'
#
loop_
_entity.id
_entity.type
_entity.pdbx_description
1 polymer ?
#
loop_
_entity_poly.entity_id
_entity_poly.type
_entity_poly.pdbx_seq_one_letter_code
_entity_poly.pdbx_strand_id
1 'polypeptide(L)' 'MVVRFRKKITRQRGKRWHGYGSKKKHRGKGSHGGKGFAGFHKHKWSYTVKYAPNHYGSKG' A
#
# COMPACT_ATOMS: atom_id res chain seq x y z
N MET A 1 7.49 19.71 -23.36
CA MET A 1 7.22 18.43 -24.04
C MET A 1 7.03 17.33 -23.00
N VAL A 2 5.90 16.61 -22.96
CA VAL A 2 5.69 15.51 -21.98
C VAL A 2 6.25 14.21 -22.56
N VAL A 3 7.28 13.64 -21.92
CA VAL A 3 7.83 12.34 -22.32
C VAL A 3 6.84 11.24 -21.95
N ARG A 4 6.29 10.55 -22.95
CA ARG A 4 5.33 9.45 -22.75
C ARG A 4 6.07 8.14 -22.55
N PHE A 5 6.22 7.73 -21.29
CA PHE A 5 6.76 6.40 -20.97
C PHE A 5 5.72 5.29 -21.15
N ARG A 6 6.17 4.13 -21.64
CA ARG A 6 5.33 2.93 -21.77
C ARG A 6 4.88 2.44 -20.39
N LYS A 7 3.57 2.21 -20.22
CA LYS A 7 2.96 1.73 -18.95
C LYS A 7 3.52 0.35 -18.54
N LYS A 8 3.79 0.17 -17.24
CA LYS A 8 4.24 -1.11 -16.63
C LYS A 8 3.42 -2.32 -17.09
N ILE A 9 2.09 -2.20 -17.15
CA ILE A 9 1.19 -3.32 -17.51
C ILE A 9 1.51 -3.90 -18.89
N THR A 10 1.81 -3.06 -19.88
CA THR A 10 2.15 -3.52 -21.23
C THR A 10 3.48 -4.27 -21.29
N ARG A 11 4.40 -4.01 -20.35
CA ARG A 11 5.69 -4.71 -20.22
C ARG A 11 5.58 -6.01 -19.40
N GLN A 12 4.45 -6.24 -18.75
CA GLN A 12 4.23 -7.40 -17.89
C GLN A 12 3.22 -8.40 -18.45
N ARG A 13 2.62 -8.16 -19.62
CA ARG A 13 1.83 -9.18 -20.33
C ARG A 13 2.68 -10.44 -20.53
N GLY A 14 2.12 -11.61 -20.23
CA GLY A 14 2.82 -12.90 -20.25
C GLY A 14 3.63 -13.23 -18.98
N LYS A 15 3.80 -12.30 -18.04
CA LYS A 15 4.47 -12.59 -16.76
C LYS A 15 3.47 -13.14 -15.75
N ARG A 16 3.82 -14.25 -15.10
CA ARG A 16 2.95 -15.00 -14.17
C ARG A 16 2.34 -14.17 -13.03
N TRP A 17 3.08 -13.21 -12.48
CA TRP A 17 2.69 -12.54 -11.22
C TRP A 17 2.57 -11.02 -11.30
N HIS A 18 2.83 -10.40 -12.46
CA HIS A 18 2.78 -8.95 -12.65
C HIS A 18 3.55 -8.12 -11.58
N GLY A 19 4.60 -8.71 -10.99
CA GLY A 19 5.42 -8.06 -9.96
C GLY A 19 4.81 -8.04 -8.55
N TYR A 20 3.75 -8.81 -8.30
CA TYR A 20 3.12 -8.91 -6.98
C TYR A 20 3.68 -10.05 -6.10
N GLY A 21 4.73 -10.73 -6.55
CA GLY A 21 5.33 -11.86 -5.84
C GLY A 21 4.54 -13.16 -6.05
N SER A 22 3.97 -13.73 -4.99
CA SER A 22 3.28 -15.02 -5.03
C SER A 22 1.76 -14.89 -5.25
N LYS A 23 1.10 -15.97 -5.71
CA LYS A 23 -0.36 -16.06 -5.94
C LYS A 23 -1.24 -15.57 -4.80
N LYS A 24 -0.71 -15.63 -3.56
CA LYS A 24 -1.47 -15.33 -2.34
C LYS A 24 -1.35 -13.87 -1.87
N LYS A 25 -0.52 -13.04 -2.50
CA LYS A 25 -0.10 -11.74 -1.93
C LYS A 25 -0.90 -10.52 -2.39
N HIS A 26 -1.37 -10.47 -3.64
CA HIS A 26 -2.17 -9.34 -4.15
C HIS A 26 -3.66 -9.66 -4.13
N ARG A 27 -4.27 -9.51 -2.96
CA ARG A 27 -5.71 -9.71 -2.75
C ARG A 27 -6.36 -8.43 -2.21
N GLY A 28 -7.56 -8.56 -1.66
CA GLY A 28 -8.32 -7.45 -1.10
C GLY A 28 -7.71 -6.82 0.15
N LYS A 29 -8.54 -6.05 0.87
CA LYS A 29 -8.09 -5.21 1.99
C LYS A 29 -7.45 -5.97 3.16
N GLY A 30 -7.73 -7.26 3.31
CA GLY A 30 -7.03 -8.11 4.27
C GLY A 30 -5.52 -8.16 4.03
N SER A 31 -5.06 -8.22 2.78
CA SER A 31 -3.63 -8.18 2.43
C SER A 31 -2.97 -6.82 2.71
N HIS A 32 -3.77 -5.76 2.83
CA HIS A 32 -3.31 -4.42 3.21
C HIS A 32 -3.42 -4.15 4.72
N GLY A 33 -3.97 -5.08 5.51
CA GLY A 33 -4.25 -4.88 6.93
C GLY A 33 -5.38 -3.87 7.20
N GLY A 34 -6.40 -3.83 6.34
CA GLY A 34 -7.57 -2.95 6.44
C GLY A 34 -7.65 -1.87 5.36
N LYS A 35 -8.76 -1.11 5.31
CA LYS A 35 -8.96 0.03 4.40
C LYS A 35 -8.54 1.33 5.10
N GLY A 36 -7.83 2.22 4.40
CA GLY A 36 -7.41 3.52 4.94
C GLY A 36 -6.52 3.39 6.18
N PHE A 37 -6.75 4.24 7.18
CA PHE A 37 -6.04 4.28 8.46
C PHE A 37 -6.45 3.17 9.45
N ALA A 38 -7.12 2.12 8.97
CA ALA A 38 -7.45 0.97 9.81
C ALA A 38 -6.19 0.33 10.41
N GLY A 39 -6.27 0.05 11.71
CA GLY A 39 -5.18 -0.57 12.47
C GLY A 39 -4.11 0.39 12.97
N PHE A 40 -4.22 1.70 12.73
CA PHE A 40 -3.22 2.68 13.15
C PHE A 40 -3.07 2.78 14.68
N HIS A 41 -4.06 2.34 15.47
CA HIS A 41 -3.96 2.17 16.94
C HIS A 41 -3.95 0.67 17.36
N LYS A 42 -3.60 -0.24 16.44
CA LYS A 42 -3.55 -1.69 16.68
C LYS A 42 -2.33 -2.30 15.98
N HIS A 43 -2.53 -3.18 15.00
CA HIS A 43 -1.47 -3.90 14.27
C HIS A 43 -0.61 -3.03 13.34
N LYS A 44 -0.93 -1.74 13.15
CA LYS A 44 -0.09 -0.74 12.45
C LYS A 44 0.41 0.37 13.37
N TRP A 45 0.33 0.19 14.69
CA TRP A 45 0.78 1.20 15.66
C TRP A 45 2.24 1.62 15.46
N SER A 46 3.11 0.69 15.05
CA SER A 46 4.51 0.98 14.73
C SER A 46 4.67 2.04 13.63
N TYR A 47 3.79 2.04 12.62
CA TYR A 47 3.80 3.08 11.58
C TYR A 47 3.39 4.44 12.14
N THR A 48 2.32 4.46 12.94
CA THR A 48 1.81 5.69 13.57
C THR A 48 2.86 6.33 14.44
N VAL A 49 3.49 5.58 15.35
CA VAL A 49 4.53 6.13 16.24
C VAL A 49 5.71 6.68 15.45
N LYS A 50 6.15 5.98 14.39
CA LYS A 50 7.36 6.36 13.65
C LYS A 50 7.14 7.52 12.68
N TYR A 51 6.03 7.51 11.96
CA TYR A 51 5.82 8.38 10.79
C TYR A 51 4.63 9.33 10.94
N ALA A 52 3.70 9.06 11.87
CA ALA A 52 2.51 9.88 12.07
C ALA A 52 2.18 10.07 13.56
N PRO A 53 3.11 10.62 14.38
CA PRO A 53 2.93 10.68 15.83
C PRO A 53 1.76 11.60 16.26
N ASN A 54 1.48 12.64 15.47
CA ASN A 54 0.37 13.57 15.69
C ASN A 54 -0.92 13.15 14.95
N HIS A 55 -1.03 11.89 14.51
CA HIS A 55 -2.23 11.40 13.81
C HIS A 55 -3.46 11.38 14.73
N TYR A 56 -3.25 11.24 16.03
CA TYR A 56 -4.30 11.24 17.03
C TYR A 56 -4.12 12.42 18.00
N GLY A 57 -5.23 12.91 18.55
CA GLY A 57 -5.28 14.09 19.43
C GLY A 57 -5.71 15.36 18.71
N SER A 58 -6.21 16.32 19.47
CA SER A 58 -6.48 17.69 19.03
C SER A 58 -5.37 18.61 19.54
N LYS A 59 -5.00 19.61 18.73
CA LYS A 59 -4.16 20.73 19.17
C LYS A 59 -5.05 21.96 19.16
N GLY A 60 -5.10 22.63 20.31
CA GLY A 60 -5.92 23.83 20.53
C GLY A 60 -5.47 25.00 19.68
#